data_AF-A0A959WZU4-F1
#
_entry.id   AF-A0A959WZU4-F1
#
_cell.length_a   1.000
_cell.length_b   1.000
_cell.length_c   1.000
_cell.angle_alpha   90.00
_cell.angle_beta   90.00
_cell.angle_gamma   90.00
#
_symmetry.space_group_name_H-M   'P 1'
#
loop_
_entity.id
_entity.type
_entity.pdbx_description
1 polymer ?
#
loop_
_entity_poly.entity_id
_entity_poly.type
_entity_poly.pdbx_seq_one_letter_code
_entity_poly.pdbx_strand_id
1 'polypeptide(L)'
;MEDRERPRPVTRARALAGAVSVLAVVASAVGCSTTTKRVTVATTVHTGVTTPTIGTVTSDTGPTPTFGTDSAPTAPTAPTAPTTPTAPGGLPTTNNTPRPPDFPNAAEETLLKRLPALTRRRCTRTDASNRSRGATASLSCDLRDLYNVHTYIEVFGGVAAARREYGRVRTSQGLGTSIGPCTRAGVRPPGETTWRTGRSGVRGRVMCFRSDDRFWFVWTQDDVKGLVWASSKRLPSVRKYWIDDSDINP
;
A
#
# COMPACT_ATOMS: atom_id res chain seq x y z
N MET A 1 52.61 32.92 32.34
CA MET A 1 52.01 32.03 33.35
C MET A 1 50.86 32.81 33.97
N GLU A 2 49.68 32.70 33.37
CA GLU A 2 48.46 33.34 33.86
C GLU A 2 47.38 32.27 33.91
N ASP A 3 47.02 31.90 35.13
CA ASP A 3 45.92 31.00 35.47
C ASP A 3 44.59 31.69 35.16
N ARG A 4 43.82 31.12 34.22
CA ARG A 4 42.43 31.51 33.98
C ARG A 4 41.49 30.49 34.61
N GLU A 5 40.88 30.94 35.69
CA GLU A 5 39.84 30.28 36.47
C GLU A 5 38.60 29.97 35.62
N ARG A 6 38.16 28.70 35.63
CA ARG A 6 36.94 28.24 34.93
C ARG A 6 35.73 28.31 35.86
N PRO A 7 34.60 28.92 35.45
CA PRO A 7 33.35 28.84 36.21
C PRO A 7 32.68 27.46 36.06
N ARG A 8 32.09 26.99 37.16
CA ARG A 8 31.38 25.70 37.32
C ARG A 8 30.01 25.68 36.62
N PRO A 9 29.50 24.51 36.21
CA PRO A 9 28.21 24.38 35.53
C PRO A 9 27.01 24.51 36.48
N VAL A 10 25.97 25.19 35.99
CA VAL A 10 24.67 25.38 36.63
C VAL A 10 23.77 24.16 36.39
N THR A 11 23.34 23.54 37.48
CA THR A 11 22.32 22.48 37.53
C THR A 11 20.97 23.02 37.07
N ARG A 12 20.38 22.46 36.00
CA ARG A 12 18.99 22.73 35.61
C ARG A 12 18.09 21.52 35.86
N ALA A 13 16.89 21.87 36.32
CA ALA A 13 15.89 21.04 36.95
C ALA A 13 15.24 20.00 36.01
N ARG A 14 14.85 18.88 36.63
CA ARG A 14 14.04 17.80 36.05
C ARG A 14 12.61 18.32 35.76
N ALA A 15 12.16 18.17 34.52
CA ALA A 15 10.74 18.22 34.18
C ALA A 15 10.10 16.85 34.47
N LEU A 16 9.00 16.87 35.23
CA LEU A 16 8.17 15.71 35.56
C LEU A 16 7.48 15.21 34.27
N ALA A 17 7.88 14.03 33.80
CA ALA A 17 7.12 13.27 32.83
C ALA A 17 5.92 12.64 33.57
N GLY A 18 4.70 13.07 33.22
CA GLY A 18 3.48 12.39 33.62
C GLY A 18 3.47 10.97 33.03
N ALA A 19 3.61 9.98 33.88
CA ALA A 19 3.49 8.58 33.50
C ALA A 19 2.02 8.27 33.17
N VAL A 20 1.74 7.95 31.91
CA VAL A 20 0.47 7.31 31.53
C VAL A 20 0.62 5.82 31.87
N SER A 21 0.08 5.40 33.00
CA SER A 21 -0.02 3.99 33.35
C SER A 21 -1.21 3.37 32.63
N VAL A 22 -0.93 2.47 31.68
CA VAL A 22 -1.95 1.59 31.09
C VAL A 22 -2.02 0.33 31.94
N LEU A 23 -3.01 0.24 32.83
CA LEU A 23 -3.34 -1.03 33.50
C LEU A 23 -4.14 -1.90 32.53
N ALA A 24 -3.52 -2.96 32.01
CA ALA A 24 -4.23 -4.03 31.34
C ALA A 24 -4.70 -5.05 32.39
N VAL A 25 -5.98 -5.05 32.72
CA VAL A 25 -6.59 -6.12 33.53
C VAL A 25 -6.89 -7.29 32.60
N VAL A 26 -6.08 -8.35 32.69
CA VAL A 26 -6.35 -9.62 32.00
C VAL A 26 -7.14 -10.51 32.96
N ALA A 27 -8.47 -10.48 32.85
CA ALA A 27 -9.32 -11.49 33.48
C ALA A 27 -9.29 -12.76 32.61
N SER A 28 -8.75 -13.85 33.15
CA SER A 28 -8.77 -15.16 32.51
C SER A 28 -9.96 -15.95 33.08
N ALA A 29 -11.01 -16.12 32.29
CA ALA A 29 -12.08 -17.08 32.59
C ALA A 29 -11.85 -18.33 31.75
N VAL A 30 -11.62 -19.47 32.41
CA VAL A 30 -11.56 -20.79 31.78
C VAL A 30 -12.98 -21.33 31.68
N GLY A 31 -13.49 -21.42 30.46
CA GLY A 31 -14.79 -22.04 30.17
C GLY A 31 -14.98 -22.19 28.66
N CYS A 32 -15.13 -23.43 28.20
CA CYS A 32 -15.42 -23.77 26.81
C CYS A 32 -16.78 -23.18 26.39
N SER A 33 -16.77 -22.08 25.62
CA SER A 33 -17.78 -21.71 24.63
C SER A 33 -17.31 -20.46 23.88
N THR A 34 -17.53 -20.44 22.57
CA THR A 34 -17.26 -19.37 21.58
C THR A 34 -17.09 -17.96 22.16
N THR A 35 -15.85 -17.46 22.17
CA THR A 35 -15.49 -16.15 22.73
C THR A 35 -15.57 -15.04 21.68
N THR A 36 -16.63 -14.24 21.74
CA THR A 36 -16.72 -12.94 21.07
C THR A 36 -15.86 -11.92 21.84
N LYS A 37 -14.74 -11.47 21.27
CA LYS A 37 -13.95 -10.36 21.84
C LYS A 37 -14.67 -9.03 21.57
N ARG A 38 -15.30 -8.45 22.60
CA ARG A 38 -15.61 -7.01 22.63
C ARG A 38 -14.43 -6.29 23.27
N VAL A 39 -13.87 -5.32 22.55
CA VAL A 39 -12.88 -4.38 23.07
C VAL A 39 -13.62 -3.11 23.44
N THR A 40 -13.76 -2.86 24.74
CA THR A 40 -14.26 -1.57 25.26
C THR A 40 -13.05 -0.72 25.58
N VAL A 41 -12.86 0.38 24.85
CA VAL A 41 -11.85 1.40 25.16
C VAL A 41 -12.53 2.46 26.01
N ALA A 42 -12.25 2.48 27.31
CA ALA A 42 -12.64 3.57 28.19
C ALA A 42 -11.50 4.61 28.22
N THR A 43 -11.76 5.80 27.68
CA THR A 43 -10.85 6.93 27.78
C THR A 43 -11.29 7.79 28.95
N THR A 44 -10.58 7.71 30.08
CA THR A 44 -10.84 8.59 31.23
C THR A 44 -10.21 9.96 30.95
N VAL A 45 -11.02 10.92 30.51
CA VAL A 45 -10.64 12.34 30.53
C VAL A 45 -10.97 12.86 31.92
N HIS A 46 -9.96 13.31 32.66
CA HIS A 46 -10.20 14.07 33.90
C HIS A 46 -10.75 15.44 33.52
N THR A 47 -11.93 15.74 34.11
CA THR A 47 -12.72 16.98 34.06
C THR A 47 -13.69 17.13 32.87
N GLY A 48 -14.99 17.19 33.20
CA GLY A 48 -16.05 17.73 32.34
C GLY A 48 -16.88 16.69 31.58
N VAL A 49 -18.08 16.41 32.09
CA VAL A 49 -19.14 15.65 31.43
C VAL A 49 -19.44 16.27 30.05
N THR A 50 -19.29 15.50 28.97
CA THR A 50 -19.83 15.85 27.65
C THR A 50 -20.63 14.67 27.10
N THR A 51 -21.91 14.93 26.89
CA THR A 51 -22.87 14.05 26.23
C THR A 51 -22.48 13.89 24.76
N PRO A 52 -22.45 12.68 24.18
CA PRO A 52 -22.22 12.54 22.75
C PRO A 52 -23.45 12.98 21.96
N THR A 53 -23.31 14.04 21.16
CA THR A 53 -24.30 14.44 20.15
C THR A 53 -24.13 13.55 18.91
N ILE A 54 -25.16 12.76 18.60
CA ILE A 54 -25.25 11.98 17.35
C ILE A 54 -25.83 12.91 16.28
N GLY A 55 -24.97 13.39 15.38
CA GLY A 55 -25.41 14.11 14.18
C GLY A 55 -25.81 13.11 13.09
N THR A 56 -27.04 13.23 12.60
CA THR A 56 -27.54 12.48 11.44
C THR A 56 -27.06 13.18 10.17
N VAL A 57 -26.40 12.44 9.27
CA VAL A 57 -25.95 12.99 7.97
C VAL A 57 -26.98 12.61 6.92
N THR A 58 -27.78 13.59 6.48
CA THR A 58 -28.70 13.45 5.35
C THR A 58 -27.88 13.51 4.06
N SER A 59 -27.92 12.44 3.25
CA SER A 59 -27.29 12.43 1.93
C SER A 59 -28.27 13.04 0.92
N ASP A 60 -27.89 14.17 0.37
CA ASP A 60 -28.63 14.91 -0.65
C ASP A 60 -28.52 14.17 -1.99
N THR A 61 -29.66 13.84 -2.59
CA THR A 61 -29.74 13.07 -3.83
C THR A 61 -29.85 14.09 -4.98
N GLY A 62 -28.72 14.50 -5.52
CA GLY A 62 -28.67 15.40 -6.67
C GLY A 62 -29.29 14.78 -7.93
N PRO A 63 -29.82 15.59 -8.86
CA PRO A 63 -30.53 15.13 -10.05
C PRO A 63 -29.63 14.39 -11.04
N THR A 64 -30.18 13.30 -11.57
CA THR A 64 -29.63 12.46 -12.65
C THR A 64 -29.43 13.27 -13.94
N PRO A 65 -28.24 13.25 -14.59
CA PRO A 65 -28.09 13.82 -15.91
C PRO A 65 -28.78 12.94 -16.97
N THR A 66 -29.68 13.56 -17.74
CA THR A 66 -30.33 12.98 -18.92
C THR A 66 -29.36 12.97 -20.09
N PHE A 67 -29.03 11.79 -20.62
CA PHE A 67 -28.25 11.64 -21.83
C PHE A 67 -29.15 11.72 -23.06
N GLY A 68 -28.80 12.59 -24.02
CA GLY A 68 -29.48 12.74 -25.29
C GLY A 68 -29.32 11.49 -26.17
N THR A 69 -30.46 10.98 -26.63
CA THR A 69 -30.59 10.09 -27.79
C THR A 69 -30.38 10.89 -29.06
N ASP A 70 -29.36 10.58 -29.85
CA ASP A 70 -29.35 10.93 -31.27
C ASP A 70 -28.65 9.89 -32.14
N SER A 71 -29.35 9.60 -33.24
CA SER A 71 -28.92 9.05 -34.53
C SER A 71 -28.73 7.54 -34.70
N ALA A 72 -29.63 7.02 -35.53
CA ALA A 72 -29.70 5.69 -36.12
C ALA A 72 -28.63 5.49 -37.23
N PRO A 73 -28.41 4.24 -37.69
CA PRO A 73 -27.20 3.80 -38.37
C PRO A 73 -27.21 4.07 -39.89
N THR A 74 -26.05 4.46 -40.43
CA THR A 74 -25.79 4.47 -41.88
C THR A 74 -25.22 3.12 -42.31
N ALA A 75 -25.79 2.57 -43.39
CA ALA A 75 -25.44 1.27 -43.97
C ALA A 75 -24.02 1.23 -44.59
N PRO A 76 -23.39 0.05 -44.66
CA PRO A 76 -21.96 -0.11 -44.91
C PRO A 76 -21.62 -0.08 -46.41
N THR A 77 -20.55 0.64 -46.77
CA THR A 77 -19.89 0.50 -48.08
C THR A 77 -18.81 -0.57 -47.95
N ALA A 78 -18.89 -1.60 -48.80
CA ALA A 78 -17.95 -2.72 -48.84
C ALA A 78 -16.53 -2.25 -49.26
N PRO A 79 -15.49 -2.43 -48.43
CA PRO A 79 -14.12 -2.17 -48.84
C PRO A 79 -13.57 -3.37 -49.63
N THR A 80 -13.01 -3.06 -50.79
CA THR A 80 -12.20 -3.92 -51.65
C THR A 80 -11.17 -4.71 -50.83
N ALA A 81 -11.07 -6.02 -51.06
CA ALA A 81 -10.15 -6.92 -50.37
C ALA A 81 -8.69 -6.45 -50.51
N PRO A 82 -8.02 -6.05 -49.41
CA PRO A 82 -6.58 -5.82 -49.42
C PRO A 82 -5.88 -7.17 -49.43
N THR A 83 -5.03 -7.39 -50.44
CA THR A 83 -4.02 -8.45 -50.47
C THR A 83 -3.28 -8.50 -49.13
N THR A 84 -3.38 -9.63 -48.43
CA THR A 84 -2.83 -9.85 -47.10
C THR A 84 -1.30 -9.69 -47.14
N PRO A 85 -0.72 -8.62 -46.57
CA PRO A 85 0.71 -8.57 -46.35
C PRO A 85 1.03 -9.68 -45.34
N THR A 86 1.92 -10.59 -45.71
CA THR A 86 2.49 -11.56 -44.77
C THR A 86 3.06 -10.76 -43.60
N ALA A 87 2.43 -10.88 -42.42
CA ALA A 87 2.79 -10.10 -41.25
C ALA A 87 4.29 -10.35 -40.95
N PRO A 88 5.12 -9.30 -40.90
CA PRO A 88 6.51 -9.42 -40.47
C PRO A 88 6.54 -10.11 -39.10
N GLY A 89 7.44 -11.09 -38.97
CA GLY A 89 7.53 -12.04 -37.86
C GLY A 89 7.02 -11.51 -36.54
N GLY A 90 6.02 -12.21 -35.99
CA GLY A 90 5.44 -11.91 -34.70
C GLY A 90 6.54 -11.69 -33.67
N LEU A 91 6.53 -10.50 -33.06
CA LEU A 91 7.43 -10.17 -31.95
C LEU A 91 7.40 -11.33 -30.96
N PRO A 92 8.57 -11.80 -30.50
CA PRO A 92 8.64 -12.88 -29.52
C PRO A 92 7.72 -12.55 -28.33
N THR A 93 6.65 -13.34 -28.16
CA THR A 93 5.75 -13.27 -27.01
C THR A 93 6.42 -13.90 -25.79
N THR A 94 7.60 -13.41 -25.41
CA THR A 94 8.54 -14.12 -24.53
C THR A 94 8.41 -13.74 -23.06
N ASN A 95 7.20 -13.77 -22.51
CA ASN A 95 6.96 -14.11 -21.09
C ASN A 95 5.48 -13.91 -20.75
N ASN A 96 4.64 -14.83 -21.23
CA ASN A 96 3.31 -14.99 -20.67
C ASN A 96 3.46 -15.88 -19.42
N THR A 97 3.44 -15.26 -18.24
CA THR A 97 3.34 -16.00 -16.98
C THR A 97 2.11 -16.91 -17.05
N PRO A 98 2.21 -18.22 -16.75
CA PRO A 98 1.05 -19.10 -16.71
C PRO A 98 -0.05 -18.52 -15.82
N ARG A 99 -1.28 -18.51 -16.32
CA ARG A 99 -2.46 -17.99 -15.62
C ARG A 99 -3.46 -19.13 -15.42
N PRO A 100 -4.12 -19.20 -14.26
CA PRO A 100 -5.21 -20.15 -14.09
C PRO A 100 -6.39 -19.79 -15.01
N PRO A 101 -7.24 -20.76 -15.40
CA PRO A 101 -8.30 -20.55 -16.40
C PRO A 101 -9.34 -19.49 -16.04
N ASP A 102 -9.54 -19.25 -14.74
CA ASP A 102 -10.51 -18.30 -14.17
C ASP A 102 -9.87 -16.94 -13.80
N PHE A 103 -8.72 -16.63 -14.40
CA PHE A 103 -8.02 -15.36 -14.22
C PHE A 103 -8.38 -14.36 -15.34
N PRO A 104 -8.66 -13.09 -15.01
CA PRO A 104 -8.81 -12.52 -13.66
C PRO A 104 -10.23 -12.69 -13.10
N ASN A 105 -10.36 -12.71 -11.77
CA ASN A 105 -11.65 -12.44 -11.11
C ASN A 105 -11.91 -10.92 -11.02
N ALA A 106 -13.10 -10.50 -10.54
CA ALA A 106 -13.48 -9.09 -10.48
C ALA A 106 -12.53 -8.20 -9.66
N ALA A 107 -11.98 -8.71 -8.55
CA ALA A 107 -11.04 -7.96 -7.71
C ALA A 107 -9.66 -7.84 -8.39
N GLU A 108 -9.21 -8.89 -9.06
CA GLU A 108 -7.98 -8.90 -9.85
C GLU A 108 -8.08 -7.99 -11.07
N GLU A 109 -9.23 -7.96 -11.74
CA GLU A 109 -9.46 -7.07 -12.89
C GLU A 109 -9.34 -5.61 -12.47
N THR A 110 -9.86 -5.26 -11.29
CA THR A 110 -9.73 -3.92 -10.69
C THR A 110 -8.26 -3.54 -10.47
N LEU A 111 -7.43 -4.48 -9.99
CA LEU A 111 -6.00 -4.27 -9.86
C LEU A 111 -5.33 -4.10 -11.22
N LEU A 112 -5.57 -5.03 -12.15
CA LEU A 112 -4.94 -5.05 -13.46
C LEU A 112 -5.23 -3.78 -14.26
N LYS A 113 -6.41 -3.17 -14.13
CA LYS A 113 -6.79 -1.91 -14.80
C LYS A 113 -5.91 -0.72 -14.40
N ARG A 114 -5.26 -0.77 -13.23
CA ARG A 114 -4.41 0.31 -12.70
C ARG A 114 -2.92 0.11 -12.96
N LEU A 115 -2.56 -1.05 -13.50
CA LEU A 115 -1.17 -1.38 -13.81
C LEU A 115 -0.84 -0.98 -15.24
N PRO A 116 0.38 -0.49 -15.51
CA PRO A 116 0.89 -0.34 -16.86
C PRO A 116 0.68 -1.61 -17.69
N ALA A 117 0.38 -1.45 -18.98
CA ALA A 117 0.08 -2.58 -19.86
C ALA A 117 1.18 -3.65 -19.86
N LEU A 118 2.45 -3.24 -19.74
CA LEU A 118 3.61 -4.15 -19.65
C LEU A 118 3.65 -4.93 -18.32
N THR A 119 3.41 -4.26 -17.20
CA THR A 119 3.30 -4.89 -15.86
C THR A 119 2.15 -5.89 -15.84
N ARG A 120 0.98 -5.47 -16.33
CA ARG A 120 -0.24 -6.28 -16.37
C ARG A 120 -0.08 -7.62 -17.09
N ARG A 121 0.72 -7.66 -18.17
CA ARG A 121 0.98 -8.90 -18.93
C ARG A 121 1.83 -9.91 -18.13
N ARG A 122 2.66 -9.43 -17.22
CA ARG A 122 3.59 -10.23 -16.40
C ARG A 122 3.03 -10.66 -15.05
N CYS A 123 1.80 -10.25 -14.73
CA CYS A 123 1.11 -10.63 -13.50
C CYS A 123 0.35 -11.95 -13.65
N THR A 124 0.34 -12.74 -12.58
CA THR A 124 -0.50 -13.92 -12.38
C THR A 124 -1.10 -13.90 -10.96
N ARG A 125 -2.17 -14.65 -10.74
CA ARG A 125 -2.75 -14.84 -9.41
C ARG A 125 -1.72 -15.53 -8.50
N THR A 126 -1.63 -15.06 -7.27
CA THR A 126 -0.97 -15.80 -6.19
C THR A 126 -1.95 -15.99 -5.05
N ASP A 127 -1.70 -16.97 -4.19
CA ASP A 127 -2.46 -17.11 -2.96
C ASP A 127 -2.18 -15.89 -2.05
N ALA A 128 -3.23 -15.12 -1.81
CA ALA A 128 -3.19 -13.91 -1.01
C ALA A 128 -2.81 -14.21 0.46
N SER A 129 -3.17 -15.40 0.96
CA SER A 129 -2.94 -15.79 2.35
C SER A 129 -1.47 -16.08 2.69
N ASN A 130 -0.65 -16.41 1.68
CA ASN A 130 0.76 -16.76 1.86
C ASN A 130 1.62 -15.59 2.35
N ARG A 131 1.26 -14.35 2.01
CA ARG A 131 2.05 -13.16 2.35
C ARG A 131 1.30 -12.23 3.28
N SER A 132 0.02 -11.97 2.99
CA SER A 132 -0.76 -11.01 3.76
C SER A 132 -2.10 -11.53 4.25
N ARG A 133 -2.28 -11.44 5.57
CA ARG A 133 -3.49 -11.94 6.23
C ARG A 133 -4.68 -11.04 5.90
N GLY A 134 -5.71 -11.62 5.28
CA GLY A 134 -6.97 -10.93 4.97
C GLY A 134 -6.95 -10.11 3.68
N ALA A 135 -5.97 -10.33 2.80
CA ALA A 135 -6.05 -9.87 1.42
C ALA A 135 -7.14 -10.67 0.67
N THR A 136 -7.97 -9.97 -0.10
CA THR A 136 -9.08 -10.54 -0.90
C THR A 136 -8.63 -10.98 -2.29
N ALA A 137 -7.55 -10.38 -2.79
CA ALA A 137 -6.91 -10.73 -4.05
C ALA A 137 -5.41 -10.44 -3.94
N SER A 138 -4.60 -11.22 -4.66
CA SER A 138 -3.16 -11.00 -4.73
C SER A 138 -2.63 -11.36 -6.12
N LEU A 139 -1.82 -10.46 -6.67
CA LEU A 139 -1.12 -10.65 -7.94
C LEU A 139 0.36 -10.74 -7.67
N SER A 140 1.03 -11.68 -8.34
CA SER A 140 2.49 -11.76 -8.42
C SER A 140 2.91 -11.38 -9.83
N CYS A 141 3.78 -10.39 -9.97
CA CYS A 141 4.27 -9.93 -11.28
C CYS A 141 5.78 -10.07 -11.39
N ASP A 142 6.24 -10.81 -12.40
CA ASP A 142 7.67 -10.98 -12.68
C ASP A 142 8.18 -9.92 -13.64
N LEU A 143 8.78 -8.88 -13.08
CA LEU A 143 9.34 -7.75 -13.79
C LEU A 143 10.86 -7.81 -13.86
N ARG A 144 11.47 -9.00 -13.72
CA ARG A 144 12.92 -9.15 -13.71
C ARG A 144 13.57 -8.65 -15.00
N ASP A 145 12.96 -8.90 -16.16
CA ASP A 145 13.52 -8.47 -17.44
C ASP A 145 13.36 -6.96 -17.70
N LEU A 146 12.41 -6.29 -17.02
CA LEU A 146 12.13 -4.87 -17.23
C LEU A 146 12.83 -3.98 -16.22
N TYR A 147 12.74 -4.36 -14.94
CA TYR A 147 13.20 -3.56 -13.81
C TYR A 147 14.17 -4.31 -12.89
N ASN A 148 14.43 -5.61 -13.13
CA ASN A 148 15.09 -6.50 -12.16
C ASN A 148 14.35 -6.52 -10.81
N VAL A 149 13.02 -6.55 -10.85
CA VAL A 149 12.13 -6.52 -9.68
C VAL A 149 11.11 -7.67 -9.75
N HIS A 150 10.79 -8.23 -8.60
CA HIS A 150 9.61 -9.08 -8.42
C HIS A 150 8.63 -8.36 -7.50
N THR A 151 7.35 -8.27 -7.88
CA THR A 151 6.35 -7.53 -7.10
C THR A 151 5.13 -8.39 -6.75
N TYR A 152 4.55 -8.11 -5.59
CA TYR A 152 3.27 -8.64 -5.15
C TYR A 152 2.33 -7.48 -4.89
N ILE A 153 1.11 -7.54 -5.41
CA ILE A 153 0.11 -6.49 -5.27
C ILE A 153 -1.13 -7.12 -4.65
N GLU A 154 -1.48 -6.67 -3.46
CA GLU A 154 -2.55 -7.23 -2.63
C GLU A 154 -3.64 -6.21 -2.40
N VAL A 155 -4.90 -6.62 -2.47
CA VAL A 155 -6.06 -5.78 -2.13
C VAL A 155 -6.75 -6.34 -0.91
N PHE A 156 -7.28 -5.43 -0.09
CA PHE A 156 -8.00 -5.75 1.13
C PHE A 156 -9.43 -5.23 1.06
N GLY A 157 -10.30 -5.75 1.94
CA GLY A 157 -11.68 -5.26 2.07
C GLY A 157 -11.79 -3.76 2.45
N GLY A 158 -10.71 -3.14 2.93
CA GLY A 158 -10.68 -1.72 3.29
C GLY A 158 -9.29 -1.19 3.60
N VAL A 159 -9.13 0.13 3.58
CA VAL A 159 -7.88 0.84 3.87
C VAL A 159 -7.33 0.47 5.26
N ALA A 160 -8.21 0.37 6.25
CA ALA A 160 -7.83 -0.02 7.62
C ALA A 160 -7.21 -1.43 7.67
N ALA A 161 -7.66 -2.36 6.81
CA ALA A 161 -7.11 -3.71 6.72
C ALA A 161 -5.72 -3.70 6.07
N ALA A 162 -5.54 -2.97 4.97
CA ALA A 162 -4.23 -2.80 4.32
C ALA A 162 -3.21 -2.13 5.27
N ARG A 163 -3.61 -1.06 5.97
CA ARG A 163 -2.75 -0.36 6.95
C ARG A 163 -2.40 -1.22 8.16
N ARG A 164 -3.34 -2.02 8.66
CA ARG A 164 -3.07 -2.99 9.73
C ARG A 164 -2.01 -4.01 9.30
N GLU A 165 -2.13 -4.51 8.08
CA GLU A 165 -1.17 -5.46 7.53
C GLU A 165 0.21 -4.83 7.31
N TYR A 166 0.27 -3.62 6.75
CA TYR A 166 1.51 -2.83 6.67
C TYR A 166 2.15 -2.67 8.06
N GLY A 167 1.34 -2.34 9.08
CA GLY A 167 1.79 -2.24 10.47
C GLY A 167 2.38 -3.54 11.00
N ARG A 168 1.75 -4.69 10.73
CA ARG A 168 2.26 -6.02 11.08
C ARG A 168 3.64 -6.27 10.47
N VAL A 169 3.79 -6.00 9.18
CA VAL A 169 5.05 -6.19 8.45
C VAL A 169 6.12 -5.28 9.05
N ARG A 170 5.82 -4.00 9.26
CA ARG A 170 6.73 -3.04 9.90
C ARG A 170 7.21 -3.52 11.27
N THR A 171 6.30 -3.99 12.13
CA THR A 171 6.65 -4.55 13.44
C THR A 171 7.48 -5.82 13.32
N SER A 172 7.17 -6.71 12.37
CA SER A 172 7.96 -7.94 12.15
C SER A 172 9.41 -7.67 11.71
N GLN A 173 9.66 -6.51 11.10
CA GLN A 173 10.99 -6.06 10.70
C GLN A 173 11.69 -5.20 11.77
N GLY A 174 11.08 -5.04 12.96
CA GLY A 174 11.64 -4.22 14.04
C GLY A 174 11.72 -2.73 13.73
N LEU A 175 10.88 -2.22 12.80
CA LEU A 175 10.97 -0.84 12.34
C LEU A 175 10.10 0.12 13.15
N GLY A 176 10.70 1.23 13.59
CA GLY A 176 9.98 2.38 14.13
C GLY A 176 9.10 3.06 13.09
N THR A 177 8.27 4.01 13.52
CA THR A 177 7.59 4.94 12.59
C THR A 177 8.52 6.09 12.24
N SER A 178 8.48 6.56 11.00
CA SER A 178 9.13 7.79 10.54
C SER A 178 10.64 7.80 10.74
N ILE A 179 11.29 6.63 10.59
CA ILE A 179 12.74 6.48 10.75
C ILE A 179 13.54 7.08 9.58
N GLY A 180 12.86 7.50 8.50
CA GLY A 180 13.46 8.24 7.40
C GLY A 180 12.99 7.78 6.02
N PRO A 181 13.32 8.55 4.96
CA PRO A 181 12.89 8.24 3.60
C PRO A 181 13.65 7.05 3.01
N CYS A 182 12.95 6.25 2.20
CA CYS A 182 13.54 5.12 1.47
C CYS A 182 14.39 5.50 0.25
N THR A 183 14.36 6.77 -0.15
CA THR A 183 14.94 7.23 -1.43
C THR A 183 15.90 8.40 -1.29
N ARG A 184 16.26 8.83 -0.07
CA ARG A 184 17.29 9.85 0.06
C ARG A 184 18.63 9.29 -0.39
N ALA A 185 19.34 10.02 -1.26
CA ALA A 185 20.68 9.64 -1.69
C ALA A 185 21.59 9.42 -0.46
N GLY A 186 22.36 8.33 -0.47
CA GLY A 186 23.22 7.94 0.65
C GLY A 186 22.52 7.26 1.83
N VAL A 187 21.18 7.26 1.91
CA VAL A 187 20.45 6.54 2.96
C VAL A 187 20.31 5.07 2.56
N ARG A 188 20.80 4.18 3.44
CA ARG A 188 20.63 2.73 3.31
C ARG A 188 19.41 2.29 4.11
N PRO A 189 18.65 1.28 3.65
CA PRO A 189 17.61 0.67 4.46
C PRO A 189 18.16 0.20 5.83
N PRO A 190 17.34 0.24 6.90
CA PRO A 190 15.90 0.42 6.83
C PRO A 190 15.42 1.88 6.78
N GLY A 191 14.22 2.09 6.23
CA GLY A 191 13.55 3.38 6.16
C GLY A 191 12.03 3.21 6.28
N GLU A 192 11.34 4.25 6.75
CA GLU A 192 9.88 4.30 6.81
C GLU A 192 9.42 5.76 6.79
N THR A 193 8.53 6.09 5.85
CA THR A 193 7.98 7.44 5.70
C THR A 193 6.61 7.43 5.04
N THR A 194 5.92 8.57 5.07
CA THR A 194 4.74 8.81 4.22
C THR A 194 5.17 9.11 2.80
N TRP A 195 4.46 8.58 1.80
CA TRP A 195 4.65 8.96 0.40
C TRP A 195 3.45 9.74 -0.15
N ARG A 196 3.71 10.59 -1.15
CA ARG A 196 2.77 11.57 -1.70
C ARG A 196 2.88 11.56 -3.22
N THR A 197 1.76 11.70 -3.92
CA THR A 197 1.71 11.97 -5.37
C THR A 197 1.38 13.44 -5.60
N GLY A 198 2.22 14.17 -6.34
CA GLY A 198 1.94 15.56 -6.72
C GLY A 198 1.62 16.48 -5.53
N ARG A 199 0.65 17.40 -5.72
CA ARG A 199 0.19 18.36 -4.69
C ARG A 199 -0.95 17.83 -3.80
N SER A 200 -1.55 16.68 -4.15
CA SER A 200 -2.86 16.22 -3.67
C SER A 200 -2.85 15.40 -2.36
N GLY A 201 -1.76 15.45 -1.59
CA GLY A 201 -1.72 14.93 -0.22
C GLY A 201 -1.08 13.55 -0.06
N VAL A 202 -1.10 13.05 1.19
CA VAL A 202 -0.51 11.76 1.57
C VAL A 202 -1.38 10.62 1.04
N ARG A 203 -0.79 9.73 0.23
CA ARG A 203 -1.47 8.59 -0.40
C ARG A 203 -1.28 7.28 0.37
N GLY A 204 -0.28 7.25 1.25
CA GLY A 204 0.04 6.07 2.04
C GLY A 204 1.38 6.17 2.75
N ARG A 205 1.90 5.01 3.13
CA ARG A 205 3.20 4.85 3.79
C ARG A 205 4.05 3.88 3.01
N VAL A 206 5.36 4.09 3.04
CA VAL A 206 6.37 3.23 2.43
C VAL A 206 7.44 2.89 3.45
N MET A 207 7.84 1.63 3.46
CA MET A 207 9.00 1.15 4.18
C MET A 207 9.93 0.41 3.25
N CYS A 208 11.19 0.40 3.62
CA CYS A 208 12.24 -0.33 2.93
C CYS A 208 13.15 -0.99 3.94
N PHE A 209 13.61 -2.19 3.63
CA PHE A 209 14.51 -2.97 4.48
C PHE A 209 15.28 -3.99 3.62
N ARG A 210 16.28 -4.63 4.22
CA ARG A 210 16.99 -5.76 3.59
C ARG A 210 16.63 -7.04 4.31
N SER A 211 16.25 -8.07 3.56
CA SER A 211 15.92 -9.41 4.05
C SER A 211 16.19 -10.43 2.95
N ASP A 212 16.74 -11.58 3.29
CA ASP A 212 17.10 -12.68 2.36
C ASP A 212 17.94 -12.21 1.15
N ASP A 213 18.98 -11.42 1.42
CA ASP A 213 19.85 -10.80 0.41
C ASP A 213 19.12 -9.95 -0.65
N ARG A 214 17.91 -9.48 -0.34
CA ARG A 214 17.11 -8.63 -1.21
C ARG A 214 16.73 -7.35 -0.49
N PHE A 215 16.64 -6.28 -1.25
CA PHE A 215 16.01 -5.04 -0.85
C PHE A 215 14.52 -5.15 -1.08
N TRP A 216 13.74 -4.86 -0.05
CA TRP A 216 12.29 -4.85 -0.09
C TRP A 216 11.79 -3.42 0.03
N PHE A 217 10.81 -3.08 -0.78
CA PHE A 217 9.96 -1.90 -0.61
C PHE A 217 8.55 -2.41 -0.40
N VAL A 218 7.88 -1.90 0.62
CA VAL A 218 6.49 -2.22 0.92
C VAL A 218 5.75 -0.91 1.10
N TRP A 219 4.65 -0.70 0.40
CA TRP A 219 3.87 0.53 0.53
C TRP A 219 2.37 0.29 0.44
N THR A 220 1.62 1.11 1.15
CA THR A 220 0.15 1.13 1.04
C THR A 220 -0.27 2.06 -0.10
N GLN A 221 -1.36 1.70 -0.79
CA GLN A 221 -2.07 2.55 -1.74
C GLN A 221 -3.52 2.68 -1.25
N ASP A 222 -3.83 3.79 -0.57
CA ASP A 222 -5.09 3.92 0.17
C ASP A 222 -6.32 3.98 -0.77
N ASP A 223 -6.16 4.49 -1.99
CA ASP A 223 -7.21 4.62 -3.00
C ASP A 223 -7.67 3.26 -3.60
N VAL A 224 -6.81 2.25 -3.57
CA VAL A 224 -7.14 0.85 -3.92
C VAL A 224 -7.31 -0.06 -2.73
N LYS A 225 -7.15 0.45 -1.50
CA LYS A 225 -7.10 -0.38 -0.29
C LYS A 225 -6.00 -1.46 -0.43
N GLY A 226 -4.88 -1.09 -1.04
CA GLY A 226 -3.86 -2.03 -1.51
C GLY A 226 -2.56 -1.98 -0.68
N LEU A 227 -1.83 -3.08 -0.73
CA LEU A 227 -0.47 -3.22 -0.23
C LEU A 227 0.40 -3.77 -1.36
N VAL A 228 1.48 -3.07 -1.67
CA VAL A 228 2.42 -3.50 -2.71
C VAL A 228 3.74 -3.86 -2.05
N TRP A 229 4.27 -5.01 -2.45
CA TRP A 229 5.62 -5.46 -2.13
C TRP A 229 6.44 -5.46 -3.40
N ALA A 230 7.66 -4.95 -3.36
CA ALA A 230 8.61 -5.08 -4.44
C ALA A 230 9.96 -5.50 -3.88
N SER A 231 10.65 -6.42 -4.56
CA SER A 231 11.98 -6.84 -4.16
C SER A 231 12.96 -6.99 -5.30
N SER A 232 14.22 -6.66 -5.01
CA SER A 232 15.35 -6.83 -5.93
C SER A 232 16.64 -7.10 -5.15
N LYS A 233 17.60 -7.79 -5.77
CA LYS A 233 18.98 -7.82 -5.25
C LYS A 233 19.70 -6.47 -5.38
N ARG A 234 19.17 -5.56 -6.20
CA ARG A 234 19.76 -4.23 -6.47
C ARG A 234 18.85 -3.14 -5.90
N LEU A 235 19.34 -2.39 -4.92
CA LEU A 235 18.62 -1.25 -4.36
C LEU A 235 18.19 -0.23 -5.44
N PRO A 236 19.03 0.15 -6.42
CA PRO A 236 18.61 1.07 -7.47
C PRO A 236 17.43 0.57 -8.31
N SER A 237 17.32 -0.74 -8.52
CA SER A 237 16.24 -1.36 -9.30
C SER A 237 14.89 -1.24 -8.60
N VAL A 238 14.79 -1.67 -7.33
CA VAL A 238 13.53 -1.57 -6.57
C VAL A 238 13.15 -0.12 -6.30
N ARG A 239 14.14 0.77 -6.09
CA ARG A 239 13.90 2.21 -5.95
C ARG A 239 13.35 2.83 -7.22
N LYS A 240 13.94 2.53 -8.38
CA LYS A 240 13.45 3.03 -9.68
C LYS A 240 12.02 2.57 -9.92
N TYR A 241 11.74 1.27 -9.72
CA TYR A 241 10.40 0.73 -9.86
C TYR A 241 9.39 1.42 -8.95
N TRP A 242 9.73 1.63 -7.66
CA TRP A 242 8.84 2.31 -6.73
C TRP A 242 8.53 3.74 -7.16
N ILE A 243 9.54 4.51 -7.61
CA ILE A 243 9.33 5.88 -8.12
C ILE A 243 8.39 5.86 -9.31
N ASP A 244 8.75 5.07 -10.34
CA ASP A 244 7.97 4.97 -11.58
C ASP A 244 6.52 4.53 -11.28
N ASP A 245 6.29 3.53 -10.41
CA ASP A 245 4.95 3.06 -10.04
C ASP A 245 4.16 4.08 -9.22
N SER A 246 4.81 4.74 -8.26
CA SER A 246 4.16 5.74 -7.40
C SER A 246 3.72 6.99 -8.16
N ASP A 247 4.35 7.28 -9.31
CA ASP A 247 4.00 8.41 -10.17
C ASP A 247 2.93 8.06 -11.24
N ILE A 248 2.67 6.76 -11.48
CA ILE A 248 1.82 6.29 -12.59
C ILE A 248 0.30 6.31 -12.27
N ASN A 249 -0.10 6.45 -11.00
CA ASN A 249 -1.51 6.60 -10.61
C ASN A 249 -1.78 7.95 -9.90
N PRO A 250 -1.72 9.10 -10.59
CA PRO A 250 -2.20 10.37 -10.07
C PRO A 250 -3.73 10.39 -9.83
#